data_AF-A0A183J6P4-F1
#
_entry.id   AF-A0A183J6P4-F1
#
_cell.length_a   1.000
_cell.length_b   1.000
_cell.length_c   1.000
_cell.angle_alpha   90.00
_cell.angle_beta   90.00
_cell.angle_gamma   90.00
#
_symmetry.space_group_name_H-M   'P 1'
#
loop_
_entity.id
_entity.type
_entity.pdbx_description
1 polymer ?
#
loop_
_entity_poly.entity_id
_entity_poly.type
_entity_poly.pdbx_seq_one_letter_code
_entity_poly.pdbx_strand_id
1 'polypeptide(L)'
;MISRDHTSESGYLEPGCTKVLEDPQYFIVWIKLEEEQSSIYIESLLSESCQWERRFPQEENADDFKACFVPICTDNFLLMLLSMTKRFQVLPSFECRLRFARLQRLLVANYRLHLQQLSSSLQSVWLSPFSEVINSAEYMAYVLRRWQDQTLYIELEEGIFDEMIVLFTDLKMRMITDSVEAVLEECKENATRLVSAVNNGEPMLENVFFSSIVVPVQNALLQMQQGLR
;
A
#
# COMPACT_ATOMS: atom_id res chain seq x y z
N MET A 1 25.77 -20.46 8.80
CA MET A 1 26.25 -21.05 10.06
C MET A 1 25.63 -20.24 11.20
N ILE A 2 24.46 -20.69 11.68
CA ILE A 2 23.84 -20.43 13.00
C ILE A 2 22.64 -21.41 13.06
N SER A 3 22.45 -21.96 14.25
CA SER A 3 21.98 -23.30 14.60
C SER A 3 20.73 -23.86 13.90
N ARG A 4 20.90 -25.10 13.41
CA ARG A 4 19.85 -26.11 13.32
C ARG A 4 19.93 -26.99 14.57
N ASP A 5 18.75 -27.37 15.05
CA ASP A 5 18.49 -28.05 16.31
C ASP A 5 19.33 -29.30 16.57
N HIS A 6 19.84 -29.40 17.79
CA HIS A 6 20.14 -30.66 18.45
C HIS A 6 19.19 -30.84 19.62
N THR A 7 18.05 -31.46 19.34
CA THR A 7 17.25 -32.15 20.35
C THR A 7 18.04 -33.36 20.83
N SER A 8 18.57 -33.30 22.04
CA SER A 8 19.08 -34.46 22.78
C SER A 8 18.77 -34.27 24.26
N GLU A 9 18.25 -35.33 24.85
CA GLU A 9 17.74 -35.48 26.21
C GLU A 9 18.62 -34.82 27.27
N SER A 10 18.15 -33.73 27.88
CA SER A 10 18.57 -33.27 29.21
C SER A 10 17.57 -32.25 29.74
N GLY A 11 17.12 -32.42 30.98
CA GLY A 11 16.03 -31.69 31.64
C GLY A 11 16.32 -30.22 32.01
N TYR A 12 17.06 -29.49 31.18
CA TYR A 12 17.26 -28.05 31.32
C TYR A 12 17.12 -27.41 29.94
N LEU A 13 15.92 -26.88 29.64
CA LEU A 13 15.78 -25.89 28.57
C LEU A 13 16.56 -24.65 28.99
N GLU A 14 17.80 -24.54 28.52
CA GLU A 14 18.54 -23.29 28.65
C GLU A 14 17.68 -22.15 28.05
N PRO A 15 17.63 -20.99 28.70
CA PRO A 15 17.09 -19.79 28.10
C PRO A 15 17.65 -19.61 26.69
N GLY A 16 16.82 -19.77 25.66
CA GLY A 16 17.19 -19.34 24.32
C GLY A 16 17.58 -17.85 24.36
N CYS A 17 18.39 -17.41 23.40
CA CYS A 17 18.87 -16.02 23.33
C CYS A 17 17.74 -14.97 23.35
N THR A 18 16.48 -15.39 23.13
CA THR A 18 15.27 -14.57 23.25
C THR A 18 14.95 -14.12 24.67
N LYS A 19 15.41 -14.82 25.74
CA LYS A 19 15.18 -14.36 27.13
C LYS A 19 15.94 -13.09 27.47
N VAL A 20 17.08 -12.83 26.82
CA VAL A 20 17.81 -11.56 26.98
C VAL A 20 16.93 -10.38 26.53
N LEU A 21 16.03 -10.61 25.58
CA LEU A 21 15.10 -9.61 25.06
C LEU A 21 13.85 -9.45 25.95
N GLU A 22 13.69 -10.24 27.01
CA GLU A 22 12.68 -9.99 28.06
C GLU A 22 13.12 -8.88 29.03
N ASP A 23 14.43 -8.58 29.09
CA ASP A 23 14.91 -7.46 29.89
C ASP A 23 14.37 -6.14 29.30
N PRO A 24 13.59 -5.35 30.08
CA PRO A 24 12.99 -4.12 29.60
C PRO A 24 13.99 -3.15 28.98
N GLN A 25 15.24 -3.11 29.48
CA GLN A 25 16.24 -2.16 28.99
C GLN A 25 16.64 -2.46 27.54
N TYR A 26 16.84 -3.74 27.19
CA TYR A 26 17.21 -4.16 25.84
C TYR A 26 16.00 -4.16 24.91
N PHE A 27 14.83 -4.53 25.43
CA PHE A 27 13.60 -4.52 24.65
C PHE A 27 13.21 -3.12 24.16
N ILE A 28 13.33 -2.10 25.02
CA ILE A 28 13.04 -0.70 24.65
C ILE A 28 13.97 -0.23 23.54
N VAL A 29 15.27 -0.53 23.65
CA VAL A 29 16.26 -0.19 22.62
C VAL A 29 15.94 -0.88 21.30
N TRP A 30 15.57 -2.16 21.35
CA TRP A 30 15.22 -2.91 20.15
C TRP A 30 13.97 -2.36 19.46
N ILE A 31 12.87 -2.12 20.19
CA ILE A 31 11.65 -1.53 19.62
C ILE A 31 11.94 -0.19 18.94
N LYS A 32 12.75 0.66 19.58
CA LYS A 32 13.13 1.95 19.01
C LYS A 32 13.94 1.78 17.72
N LEU A 33 14.90 0.86 17.71
CA LEU A 33 15.69 0.57 16.51
C LEU A 33 14.80 0.06 15.37
N GLU A 34 13.83 -0.81 15.67
CA GLU A 34 12.88 -1.29 14.66
C GLU A 34 12.02 -0.17 14.09
N GLU A 35 11.53 0.73 14.93
CA GLU A 35 10.76 1.89 14.49
C GLU A 35 11.59 2.79 13.57
N GLU A 36 12.80 3.15 13.98
CA GLU A 36 13.70 4.01 13.21
C GLU A 36 14.08 3.39 11.86
N GLN A 37 14.54 2.14 11.87
CA GLN A 37 14.97 1.46 10.64
C GLN A 37 13.81 1.18 9.70
N SER A 38 12.64 0.79 10.22
CA SER A 38 11.46 0.55 9.40
C SER A 38 10.93 1.85 8.79
N SER A 39 10.98 2.97 9.52
CA SER A 39 10.55 4.27 8.99
C SER A 39 11.45 4.74 7.85
N ILE A 40 12.77 4.63 8.00
CA ILE A 40 13.74 4.93 6.93
C ILE A 40 13.49 4.04 5.71
N TYR A 41 13.24 2.75 5.94
CA TYR A 41 12.95 1.82 4.85
C TYR A 41 11.66 2.18 4.10
N ILE A 42 10.58 2.52 4.82
CA ILE A 42 9.32 2.98 4.23
C ILE A 42 9.54 4.21 3.34
N GLU A 43 10.29 5.20 3.81
CA GLU A 43 10.61 6.39 3.01
C GLU A 43 11.37 6.03 1.73
N SER A 44 12.37 5.14 1.84
CA SER A 44 13.13 4.68 0.68
C SER A 44 12.25 3.96 -0.35
N LEU A 45 11.33 3.10 0.12
CA LEU A 45 10.41 2.35 -0.72
C LEU A 45 9.48 3.24 -1.56
N LEU A 46 9.10 4.42 -1.03
CA LEU A 46 8.16 5.31 -1.70
C LEU A 46 8.86 6.36 -2.58
N SER A 47 10.18 6.49 -2.44
CA SER A 47 10.98 7.51 -3.14
C SER A 47 11.36 7.13 -4.58
N GLU A 48 11.43 5.84 -4.89
CA GLU A 48 11.87 5.33 -6.20
C GLU A 48 10.67 5.08 -7.13
N SER A 49 10.74 5.56 -8.38
CA SER A 49 9.65 5.40 -9.35
C SER A 49 9.35 3.95 -9.72
N CYS A 50 10.37 3.09 -9.81
CA CYS A 50 10.19 1.66 -10.13
C CYS A 50 9.41 0.89 -9.05
N GLN A 51 9.36 1.41 -7.82
CA GLN A 51 8.61 0.77 -6.74
C GLN A 51 7.09 0.85 -6.96
N TRP A 52 6.65 1.71 -7.87
CA TRP A 52 5.24 1.83 -8.24
C TRP A 52 4.84 0.87 -9.37
N GLU A 53 5.79 0.18 -9.99
CA GLU A 53 5.48 -0.85 -10.98
C GLU A 53 4.74 -2.03 -10.34
N ARG A 54 4.00 -2.78 -11.15
CA ARG A 54 3.28 -3.97 -10.67
C ARG A 54 4.25 -5.05 -10.23
N ARG A 55 3.93 -5.72 -9.12
CA ARG A 55 4.69 -6.87 -8.64
C ARG A 55 4.81 -7.99 -9.69
N PHE A 56 3.72 -8.28 -10.39
CA PHE A 56 3.63 -9.35 -11.38
C PHE A 56 3.16 -8.79 -12.73
N PRO A 57 4.06 -8.22 -13.55
CA PRO A 57 3.67 -7.59 -14.81
C PRO A 57 3.10 -8.57 -15.84
N GLN A 58 3.40 -9.87 -15.73
CA GLN A 58 3.04 -10.88 -16.74
C GLN A 58 1.91 -11.85 -16.34
N GLU A 59 1.34 -11.70 -15.14
CA GLU A 59 0.26 -12.59 -14.68
C GLU A 59 -1.09 -11.90 -14.80
N GLU A 60 -1.68 -11.90 -16.00
CA GLU A 60 -3.05 -11.42 -16.23
C GLU A 60 -4.12 -12.40 -15.69
N ASN A 61 -3.73 -13.65 -15.42
CA ASN A 61 -4.61 -14.76 -15.03
C ASN A 61 -4.32 -15.27 -13.60
N ALA A 62 -3.92 -14.41 -12.65
CA ALA A 62 -3.86 -14.87 -11.27
C ALA A 62 -5.28 -15.03 -10.71
N ASP A 63 -5.52 -16.14 -10.00
CA ASP A 63 -6.80 -16.43 -9.34
C ASP A 63 -7.23 -15.33 -8.32
N ASP A 64 -6.29 -14.47 -7.91
CA ASP A 64 -6.54 -13.30 -7.07
C ASP A 64 -6.25 -12.01 -7.87
N PHE A 65 -7.23 -11.57 -8.66
CA PHE A 65 -7.18 -10.33 -9.46
C PHE A 65 -6.73 -9.11 -8.63
N LYS A 66 -6.98 -9.10 -7.31
CA LYS A 66 -6.53 -8.01 -6.43
C LYS A 66 -5.02 -7.97 -6.24
N ALA A 67 -4.32 -9.11 -6.34
CA ALA A 67 -2.88 -9.21 -6.16
C ALA A 67 -2.08 -8.76 -7.41
N CYS A 68 -2.66 -8.87 -8.61
CA CYS A 68 -1.98 -8.52 -9.87
C CYS A 68 -1.66 -7.03 -10.01
N PHE A 69 -2.46 -6.16 -9.39
CA PHE A 69 -2.30 -4.70 -9.48
C PHE A 69 -1.56 -4.10 -8.28
N VAL A 70 -1.02 -4.94 -7.40
CA VAL A 70 -0.28 -4.47 -6.22
C VAL A 70 1.08 -3.92 -6.66
N PRO A 71 1.41 -2.67 -6.30
CA PRO A 71 2.73 -2.11 -6.56
C PRO A 71 3.83 -2.82 -5.75
N ILE A 72 5.06 -2.84 -6.29
CA ILE A 72 6.23 -3.41 -5.62
C ILE A 72 6.45 -2.80 -4.23
N CYS A 73 6.23 -1.49 -4.07
CA CYS A 73 6.40 -0.77 -2.81
C CYS A 73 5.51 -1.35 -1.70
N THR A 74 4.26 -1.69 -2.03
CA THR A 74 3.29 -2.25 -1.09
C THR A 74 3.64 -3.68 -0.74
N ASP A 75 4.09 -4.47 -1.72
CA ASP A 75 4.52 -5.83 -1.44
C ASP A 75 5.76 -5.88 -0.53
N ASN A 76 6.77 -5.06 -0.83
CA ASN A 76 7.97 -4.95 -0.02
C ASN A 76 7.64 -4.48 1.41
N PHE A 77 6.73 -3.53 1.55
CA PHE A 77 6.23 -3.11 2.85
C PHE A 77 5.56 -4.26 3.61
N LEU A 78 4.71 -5.06 2.97
CA LEU A 78 4.08 -6.24 3.57
C LEU A 78 5.10 -7.31 3.96
N LEU A 79 6.14 -7.54 3.14
CA LEU A 79 7.23 -8.45 3.48
C LEU A 79 8.00 -7.99 4.72
N MET A 80 8.24 -6.69 4.86
CA MET A 80 8.83 -6.13 6.08
C MET A 80 7.93 -6.38 7.30
N LEU A 81 6.62 -6.12 7.19
CA LEU A 81 5.67 -6.39 8.26
C LEU A 81 5.61 -7.88 8.63
N LEU A 82 5.62 -8.79 7.65
CA LEU A 82 5.69 -10.23 7.89
C LEU A 82 6.99 -10.65 8.60
N SER A 83 8.11 -10.00 8.29
CA SER A 83 9.37 -10.19 9.01
C SER A 83 9.27 -9.74 10.47
N MET A 84 8.58 -8.63 10.75
CA MET A 84 8.25 -8.24 12.14
C MET A 84 7.38 -9.28 12.83
N THR A 85 6.35 -9.79 12.16
CA THR A 85 5.46 -10.85 12.69
C THR A 85 6.26 -12.08 13.12
N LYS A 86 7.16 -12.57 12.27
CA LYS A 86 8.03 -13.71 12.61
C LYS A 86 8.89 -13.45 13.85
N ARG A 87 9.39 -12.22 14.00
CA ARG A 87 10.27 -11.84 15.12
C ARG A 87 9.53 -11.77 16.45
N PHE A 88 8.31 -11.22 16.47
CA PHE A 88 7.57 -11.17 17.74
C PHE A 88 6.89 -12.50 18.08
N GLN A 89 6.53 -13.34 17.10
CA GLN A 89 5.95 -14.66 17.37
C GLN A 89 6.81 -15.54 18.28
N VAL A 90 8.14 -15.44 18.16
CA VAL A 90 9.09 -16.23 18.96
C VAL A 90 9.34 -15.66 20.35
N LEU A 91 8.76 -14.49 20.68
CA LEU A 91 8.94 -13.89 22.00
C LEU A 91 8.06 -14.61 23.04
N PRO A 92 8.65 -15.06 24.16
CA PRO A 92 7.90 -15.72 25.24
C PRO A 92 6.93 -14.79 25.96
N SER A 93 7.30 -13.51 26.13
CA SER A 93 6.49 -12.53 26.85
C SER A 93 5.33 -11.99 26.01
N PHE A 94 4.10 -12.15 26.52
CA PHE A 94 2.89 -11.58 25.92
C PHE A 94 2.99 -10.06 25.74
N GLU A 95 3.50 -9.35 26.76
CA GLU A 95 3.65 -7.90 26.72
C GLU A 95 4.60 -7.46 25.61
N CYS A 96 5.72 -8.16 25.45
CA CYS A 96 6.67 -7.90 24.38
C CYS A 96 6.04 -8.12 22.99
N ARG A 97 5.28 -9.21 22.82
CA ARG A 97 4.54 -9.48 21.57
C ARG A 97 3.53 -8.39 21.26
N LEU A 98 2.77 -7.96 22.25
CA LEU A 98 1.77 -6.91 22.10
C LEU A 98 2.41 -5.58 21.71
N ARG A 99 3.53 -5.20 22.34
CA ARG A 99 4.28 -3.98 21.98
C ARG A 99 4.77 -4.01 20.54
N PHE A 100 5.24 -5.16 20.06
CA PHE A 100 5.60 -5.34 18.66
C PHE A 100 4.42 -5.25 17.70
N ALA A 101 3.29 -5.87 18.03
CA ALA A 101 2.07 -5.77 17.22
C ALA A 101 1.57 -4.31 17.13
N ARG A 102 1.68 -3.55 18.22
CA ARG A 102 1.38 -2.11 18.23
C ARG A 102 2.39 -1.29 17.42
N LEU A 103 3.67 -1.63 17.43
CA LEU A 103 4.67 -1.03 16.53
C LEU A 103 4.32 -1.33 15.06
N GLN A 104 3.92 -2.56 14.75
CA GLN A 104 3.46 -2.92 13.40
C GLN A 104 2.28 -2.04 12.96
N ARG A 105 1.28 -1.84 13.85
CA ARG A 105 0.16 -0.91 13.62
C ARG A 105 0.61 0.53 13.40
N LEU A 106 1.59 1.01 14.16
CA LEU A 106 2.17 2.35 13.99
C LEU A 106 2.82 2.51 12.60
N LEU A 107 3.61 1.53 12.17
CA LEU A 107 4.27 1.56 10.85
C LEU A 107 3.26 1.52 9.71
N VAL A 108 2.17 0.76 9.87
CA VAL A 108 1.02 0.76 8.96
C VAL A 108 0.38 2.16 8.86
N ALA A 109 0.22 2.85 10.00
CA ALA A 109 -0.29 4.22 10.01
C ALA A 109 0.66 5.20 9.30
N ASN A 110 1.98 5.06 9.50
CA ASN A 110 3.00 5.88 8.85
C ASN A 110 3.00 5.67 7.32
N TYR A 111 2.95 4.42 6.87
CA TYR A 111 2.84 4.11 5.44
C TYR A 111 1.60 4.75 4.81
N ARG A 112 0.44 4.65 5.47
CA ARG A 112 -0.80 5.29 5.04
C ARG A 112 -0.67 6.82 4.94
N LEU A 113 0.00 7.46 5.90
CA LEU A 113 0.25 8.90 5.89
C LEU A 113 1.09 9.30 4.68
N HIS A 114 2.13 8.55 4.34
CA HIS A 114 2.91 8.81 3.14
C HIS A 114 2.09 8.63 1.85
N LEU A 115 1.25 7.59 1.77
CA LEU A 115 0.33 7.44 0.64
C LEU A 115 -0.63 8.62 0.52
N GLN A 116 -1.16 9.11 1.64
CA GLN A 116 -2.03 10.28 1.66
C GLN A 116 -1.29 11.54 1.19
N GLN A 117 -0.09 11.80 1.72
CA GLN A 117 0.73 12.95 1.30
C GLN A 117 1.06 12.89 -0.19
N LEU A 118 1.44 11.71 -0.68
CA LEU A 118 1.70 11.49 -2.09
C LEU A 118 0.44 11.78 -2.91
N SER A 119 -0.72 11.23 -2.52
CA SER A 119 -1.99 11.46 -3.24
C SER A 119 -2.35 12.95 -3.36
N SER A 120 -2.09 13.74 -2.32
CA SER A 120 -2.32 15.19 -2.32
C SER A 120 -1.33 15.97 -3.19
N SER A 121 -0.18 15.38 -3.52
CA SER A 121 0.86 16.01 -4.34
C SER A 121 0.76 15.68 -5.84
N LEU A 122 -0.11 14.73 -6.21
CA LEU A 122 -0.28 14.32 -7.61
C LEU A 122 -0.97 15.41 -8.42
N GLN A 123 -0.40 15.72 -9.58
CA GLN A 123 -0.88 16.79 -10.46
C GLN A 123 -2.09 16.36 -11.31
N SER A 124 -2.26 15.05 -11.54
CA SER A 124 -3.27 14.52 -12.42
C SER A 124 -3.62 13.09 -12.03
N VAL A 125 -4.89 12.74 -12.19
CA VAL A 125 -5.42 11.39 -11.95
C VAL A 125 -5.00 10.37 -13.01
N TRP A 126 -4.44 10.88 -14.12
CA TRP A 126 -3.94 10.08 -15.24
C TRP A 126 -2.45 9.72 -15.13
N LEU A 127 -1.74 10.31 -14.17
CA LEU A 127 -0.31 10.10 -14.00
C LEU A 127 -0.02 9.10 -12.89
N SER A 128 0.92 8.21 -13.15
CA SER A 128 1.47 7.32 -12.11
C SER A 128 2.15 8.18 -11.03
N PRO A 129 2.03 7.82 -9.73
CA PRO A 129 1.40 6.61 -9.19
C PRO A 129 -0.06 6.76 -8.70
N PHE A 130 -0.94 7.50 -9.39
CA PHE A 130 -2.31 7.72 -8.91
C PHE A 130 -3.09 6.41 -8.69
N SER A 131 -3.15 5.55 -9.70
CA SER A 131 -3.88 4.28 -9.63
C SER A 131 -3.23 3.29 -8.66
N GLU A 132 -1.91 3.36 -8.58
CA GLU A 132 -1.05 2.51 -7.78
C GLU A 132 -1.26 2.80 -6.30
N VAL A 133 -1.39 4.06 -5.90
CA VAL A 133 -1.75 4.44 -4.51
C VAL A 133 -3.14 3.91 -4.12
N ILE A 134 -4.12 3.95 -5.03
CA ILE A 134 -5.46 3.38 -4.82
C ILE A 134 -5.36 1.87 -4.60
N ASN A 135 -4.59 1.17 -5.44
CA ASN A 135 -4.36 -0.27 -5.33
C ASN A 135 -3.63 -0.64 -4.04
N SER A 136 -2.61 0.13 -3.65
CA SER A 136 -1.92 0.00 -2.37
C SER A 136 -2.90 0.11 -1.20
N ALA A 137 -3.77 1.12 -1.20
CA ALA A 137 -4.74 1.33 -0.13
C ALA A 137 -5.79 0.20 -0.03
N GLU A 138 -6.36 -0.24 -1.15
CA GLU A 138 -7.28 -1.38 -1.18
C GLU A 138 -6.62 -2.66 -0.67
N TYR A 139 -5.42 -2.95 -1.15
CA TYR A 139 -4.73 -4.18 -0.81
C TYR A 139 -4.29 -4.21 0.65
N MET A 140 -3.81 -3.08 1.19
CA MET A 140 -3.51 -2.95 2.61
C MET A 140 -4.75 -3.20 3.47
N ALA A 141 -5.89 -2.57 3.14
CA ALA A 141 -7.15 -2.79 3.89
C ALA A 141 -7.58 -4.26 3.84
N TYR A 142 -7.45 -4.91 2.68
CA TYR A 142 -7.75 -6.33 2.51
C TYR A 142 -6.85 -7.24 3.35
N VAL A 143 -5.53 -7.03 3.31
CA VAL A 143 -4.56 -7.85 4.07
C VAL A 143 -4.74 -7.66 5.58
N LEU A 144 -4.89 -6.43 6.04
CA LEU A 144 -5.07 -6.13 7.47
C LEU A 144 -6.33 -6.77 8.03
N ARG A 145 -7.43 -6.78 7.28
CA ARG A 145 -8.67 -7.49 7.66
C ARG A 145 -8.41 -8.99 7.84
N ARG A 146 -7.67 -9.60 6.91
CA ARG A 146 -7.32 -11.02 7.02
C ARG A 146 -6.32 -11.31 8.14
N TRP A 147 -5.44 -10.38 8.46
CA TRP A 147 -4.46 -10.53 9.53
C TRP A 147 -5.10 -10.43 10.91
N GLN A 148 -5.95 -9.44 11.16
CA GLN A 148 -6.58 -9.29 12.47
C GLN A 148 -7.48 -10.48 12.84
N ASP A 149 -8.04 -11.18 11.84
CA ASP A 149 -8.86 -12.38 12.05
C ASP A 149 -8.01 -13.64 12.37
N GLN A 150 -6.67 -13.55 12.31
CA GLN A 150 -5.81 -14.67 12.70
C GLN A 150 -5.73 -14.76 14.22
N THR A 151 -5.76 -15.99 14.75
CA THR A 151 -5.65 -16.28 16.19
C THR A 151 -4.49 -15.52 16.86
N LEU A 152 -3.35 -15.41 16.18
CA LEU A 152 -2.20 -14.65 16.65
C LEU A 152 -2.54 -13.21 17.06
N TYR A 153 -3.30 -12.49 16.24
CA TYR A 153 -3.62 -11.09 16.49
C TYR A 153 -4.81 -10.95 17.45
N ILE A 154 -5.82 -11.82 17.32
CA ILE A 154 -6.97 -11.88 18.23
C ILE A 154 -6.51 -12.07 19.68
N GLU A 155 -5.55 -12.98 19.92
CA GLU A 155 -5.01 -13.23 21.24
C GLU A 155 -4.25 -12.02 21.82
N LEU A 156 -3.61 -11.21 20.97
CA LEU A 156 -2.84 -10.04 21.41
C LEU A 156 -3.75 -8.85 21.69
N GLU A 157 -4.57 -8.47 20.72
CA GLU A 157 -5.50 -7.34 20.81
C GLU A 157 -6.54 -7.48 19.68
N GLU A 158 -7.79 -7.83 20.04
CA GLU A 158 -8.88 -7.92 19.08
C GLU A 158 -9.10 -6.57 18.38
N GLY A 159 -9.23 -6.58 17.05
CA GLY A 159 -9.45 -5.36 16.27
C GLY A 159 -8.23 -4.42 16.21
N ILE A 160 -7.01 -4.90 16.47
CA ILE A 160 -5.78 -4.07 16.46
C ILE A 160 -5.60 -3.26 15.16
N PHE A 161 -6.18 -3.67 14.03
CA PHE A 161 -6.08 -2.96 12.76
C PHE A 161 -7.37 -2.27 12.31
N ASP A 162 -8.46 -2.29 13.10
CA ASP A 162 -9.78 -1.78 12.68
C ASP A 162 -9.72 -0.31 12.21
N GLU A 163 -9.08 0.55 12.99
CA GLU A 163 -8.88 1.96 12.64
C GLU A 163 -8.12 2.10 11.32
N MET A 164 -7.06 1.30 11.12
CA MET A 164 -6.23 1.38 9.92
C MET A 164 -7.01 0.90 8.68
N ILE A 165 -7.79 -0.17 8.80
CA ILE A 165 -8.64 -0.69 7.72
C ILE A 165 -9.62 0.39 7.24
N VAL A 166 -10.25 1.11 8.18
CA VAL A 166 -11.14 2.23 7.86
C VAL A 166 -10.37 3.34 7.15
N LEU A 167 -9.24 3.78 7.70
CA LEU A 167 -8.48 4.90 7.13
C LEU A 167 -7.88 4.62 5.73
N PHE A 168 -7.50 3.37 5.43
CA PHE A 168 -7.10 2.98 4.07
C PHE A 168 -8.31 2.94 3.12
N THR A 169 -9.45 2.44 3.58
CA THR A 169 -10.69 2.43 2.80
C THR A 169 -11.12 3.85 2.45
N ASP A 170 -11.04 4.78 3.41
CA ASP A 170 -11.36 6.19 3.21
C ASP A 170 -10.38 6.89 2.27
N LEU A 171 -9.08 6.58 2.36
CA LEU A 171 -8.08 7.07 1.41
C LEU A 171 -8.43 6.68 -0.02
N LYS A 172 -8.71 5.39 -0.24
CA LYS A 172 -9.12 4.88 -1.54
C LYS A 172 -10.40 5.57 -2.05
N MET A 173 -11.44 5.64 -1.23
CA MET A 173 -12.72 6.23 -1.63
C MET A 173 -12.61 7.72 -1.96
N ARG A 174 -11.79 8.46 -1.21
CA ARG A 174 -11.51 9.87 -1.50
C ARG A 174 -10.85 10.03 -2.86
N MET A 175 -9.77 9.29 -3.13
CA MET A 175 -9.08 9.38 -4.42
C MET A 175 -9.98 8.99 -5.60
N ILE A 176 -10.83 7.97 -5.45
CA ILE A 176 -11.82 7.62 -6.47
C ILE A 176 -12.83 8.76 -6.69
N THR A 177 -13.25 9.43 -5.62
CA THR A 177 -14.18 10.57 -5.73
C THR A 177 -13.49 11.72 -6.46
N ASP A 178 -12.25 12.06 -6.07
CA ASP A 178 -11.45 13.11 -6.69
C ASP A 178 -11.23 12.83 -8.19
N SER A 179 -11.05 11.56 -8.60
CA SER A 179 -10.90 11.21 -10.02
C SER A 179 -12.20 11.33 -10.82
N VAL A 180 -13.33 10.94 -10.25
CA VAL A 180 -14.63 11.12 -10.89
C VAL A 180 -14.92 12.62 -11.10
N GLU A 181 -14.63 13.44 -10.09
CA GLU A 181 -14.79 14.89 -10.18
C GLU A 181 -13.88 15.51 -11.24
N ALA A 182 -12.60 15.13 -11.28
CA ALA A 182 -11.65 15.61 -12.28
C ALA A 182 -12.08 15.26 -13.72
N VAL A 183 -12.50 14.01 -13.95
CA VAL A 183 -13.00 13.56 -15.26
C VAL A 183 -14.27 14.32 -15.67
N LEU A 184 -15.17 14.54 -14.72
CA LEU A 184 -16.41 15.27 -14.97
C LEU A 184 -16.14 16.72 -15.37
N GLU A 185 -15.21 17.41 -14.71
CA GLU A 185 -14.81 18.77 -15.08
C GLU A 185 -14.14 18.81 -16.46
N GLU A 186 -13.24 17.87 -16.77
CA GLU A 186 -12.63 17.77 -18.10
C GLU A 186 -13.68 17.57 -19.21
N CYS A 187 -14.69 16.72 -18.95
CA CYS A 187 -15.81 16.52 -19.86
C CYS A 187 -16.66 17.79 -20.06
N LYS A 188 -16.93 18.56 -19.00
CA LYS A 188 -17.66 19.83 -19.09
C LYS A 188 -16.90 20.88 -19.89
N GLU A 189 -15.59 20.99 -19.68
CA GLU A 189 -14.74 21.89 -20.46
C GLU A 189 -14.76 21.53 -21.94
N ASN A 190 -14.56 20.25 -22.26
CA ASN A 190 -14.56 19.77 -23.64
C ASN A 190 -15.92 19.96 -24.31
N ALA A 191 -17.02 19.71 -23.60
CA ALA A 191 -18.37 20.00 -24.10
C ALA A 191 -18.56 21.49 -24.39
N THR A 192 -18.07 22.38 -23.51
CA THR A 192 -18.16 23.83 -23.70
C THR A 192 -17.36 24.30 -24.91
N ARG A 193 -16.14 23.76 -25.12
CA ARG A 193 -15.32 24.01 -26.31
C ARG A 193 -16.00 23.56 -27.59
N LEU A 194 -16.68 22.41 -27.56
CA LEU A 194 -17.45 21.92 -28.70
C LEU A 194 -18.63 22.83 -29.02
N VAL A 195 -19.41 23.22 -28.01
CA VAL A 195 -20.55 24.12 -28.19
C VAL A 195 -20.13 25.47 -28.75
N SER A 196 -19.02 26.05 -28.28
CA SER A 196 -18.51 27.32 -28.81
C SER A 196 -18.03 27.18 -30.26
N ALA A 197 -17.34 26.09 -30.61
CA ALA A 197 -16.91 25.83 -31.98
C ALA A 197 -18.09 25.67 -32.95
N VAL A 198 -19.17 24.98 -32.53
CA VAL A 198 -20.43 24.87 -33.30
C VAL A 198 -21.03 26.25 -33.54
N ASN A 199 -21.15 27.07 -32.48
CA ASN A 199 -21.78 28.38 -32.56
C ASN A 199 -20.99 29.37 -33.43
N ASN A 200 -19.66 29.24 -33.48
CA ASN A 200 -18.78 30.07 -34.28
C ASN A 200 -18.74 29.66 -35.77
N GLY A 201 -19.46 28.60 -36.16
CA GLY A 201 -19.52 28.13 -37.54
C GLY A 201 -18.18 27.60 -38.06
N GLU A 202 -17.32 27.10 -37.17
CA GLU A 202 -16.03 26.55 -37.58
C GLU A 202 -16.26 25.33 -38.49
N PRO A 203 -15.69 25.30 -39.71
CA PRO A 203 -15.99 24.28 -40.74
C PRO A 203 -15.43 22.89 -40.42
N MET A 204 -14.94 22.68 -39.20
CA MET A 204 -14.05 21.61 -38.78
C MET A 204 -14.55 20.94 -37.50
N LEU A 205 -15.88 20.77 -37.39
CA LEU A 205 -16.52 20.01 -36.31
C LEU A 205 -15.88 18.63 -36.13
N GLU A 206 -15.51 17.95 -37.22
CA GLU A 206 -14.71 16.72 -37.16
C GLU A 206 -13.37 16.93 -36.46
N ASN A 207 -12.58 17.94 -36.80
CA ASN A 207 -11.28 18.18 -36.15
C ASN A 207 -11.42 18.63 -34.69
N VAL A 208 -12.47 19.37 -34.33
CA VAL A 208 -12.72 19.74 -32.92
C VAL A 208 -13.15 18.52 -32.13
N PHE A 209 -14.04 17.68 -32.66
CA PHE A 209 -14.43 16.42 -32.04
C PHE A 209 -13.25 15.45 -31.94
N PHE A 210 -12.43 15.40 -32.99
CA PHE A 210 -11.24 14.55 -33.04
C PHE A 210 -10.19 15.00 -32.01
N SER A 211 -9.90 16.30 -31.92
CA SER A 211 -8.92 16.84 -30.98
C SER A 211 -9.41 16.94 -29.53
N SER A 212 -10.70 17.14 -29.29
CA SER A 212 -11.26 17.35 -27.95
C SER A 212 -11.81 16.08 -27.30
N ILE A 213 -12.19 15.07 -28.09
CA ILE A 213 -12.76 13.82 -27.57
C ILE A 213 -11.95 12.62 -28.05
N VAL A 214 -11.77 12.44 -29.37
CA VAL A 214 -11.18 11.20 -29.91
C VAL A 214 -9.71 11.05 -29.50
N VAL A 215 -8.89 12.08 -29.66
CA VAL A 215 -7.45 12.04 -29.35
C VAL A 215 -7.20 11.89 -27.85
N PRO A 216 -7.85 12.64 -26.93
CA PRO A 216 -7.70 12.41 -25.50
C PRO A 216 -8.14 11.01 -25.07
N VAL A 217 -9.30 10.53 -25.55
CA VAL A 217 -9.78 9.18 -25.24
C VAL A 217 -8.85 8.11 -25.81
N GLN A 218 -8.39 8.27 -27.05
CA GLN A 218 -7.45 7.33 -27.67
C GLN A 218 -6.09 7.34 -26.97
N ASN A 219 -5.59 8.50 -26.55
CA ASN A 219 -4.37 8.61 -25.76
C ASN A 219 -4.52 7.99 -24.37
N ALA A 220 -5.65 8.22 -23.69
CA ALA A 220 -5.95 7.57 -22.40
C ALA A 220 -6.02 6.04 -22.55
N LEU A 221 -6.70 5.54 -23.60
CA LEU A 221 -6.77 4.12 -23.91
C LEU A 221 -5.39 3.53 -24.27
N LEU A 222 -4.57 4.26 -25.03
CA LEU A 222 -3.20 3.85 -25.36
C LEU A 222 -2.28 3.85 -24.14
N GLN A 223 -2.39 4.83 -23.26
CA GLN A 223 -1.67 4.87 -21.99
C GLN A 223 -2.09 3.74 -21.07
N MET A 224 -3.40 3.45 -20.97
CA MET A 224 -3.91 2.28 -20.29
C MET A 224 -3.36 0.98 -20.89
N GLN A 225 -3.30 0.88 -22.22
CA GLN A 225 -2.75 -0.29 -22.91
C GLN A 225 -1.24 -0.45 -22.73
N GLN A 226 -0.49 0.65 -22.60
CA GLN A 226 0.95 0.63 -22.34
C GLN A 226 1.26 0.32 -20.88
N GLY A 227 0.45 0.79 -19.93
CA GLY A 227 0.54 0.41 -18.51
C GLY A 227 0.03 -1.01 -18.21
N LEU A 228 -0.55 -1.69 -19.21
CA LEU A 228 -0.94 -3.11 -19.18
C LEU A 228 0.15 -4.05 -19.75
N ARG A 229 1.28 -3.53 -20.26
CA ARG A 229 2.45 -4.32 -20.72
C ARG A 229 3.59 -4.24 -19.72
#